data_AF-A0A5C6C4J9-F1
#
_entry.id   AF-A0A5C6C4J9-F1
#
_cell.length_a   1.000
_cell.length_b   1.000
_cell.length_c   1.000
_cell.angle_alpha   90.00
_cell.angle_beta   90.00
_cell.angle_gamma   90.00
#
_symmetry.space_group_name_H-M   'P 1'
#
loop_
_entity.id
_entity.type
_entity.pdbx_description
1 polymer ?
#
loop_
_entity_poly.entity_id
_entity_poly.type
_entity_poly.pdbx_seq_one_letter_code
_entity_poly.pdbx_strand_id
1 'polypeptide(L)'
;MSRIQDRRRFLIASSLSVSATTLTGCGSILHPERVGQPRTGPIDWKVAALDGVGLMLFLVPGVIAFAVDFYNGTIFLPARNYGELNADRNDELLAIDVSKNELSQETVENVLSEHTEQKIALGPGKYQFKPLPAIEQFWGLASRMRTSLS
;
A
#
# COMPACT_ATOMS: atom_id res chain seq x y z
N MET A 1 -38.63 -35.62 -4.89
CA MET A 1 -37.41 -35.33 -5.69
C MET A 1 -37.08 -33.84 -5.86
N SER A 2 -38.00 -32.87 -5.75
CA SER A 2 -37.66 -31.44 -5.96
C SER A 2 -36.81 -30.80 -4.84
N ARG A 3 -37.11 -31.09 -3.57
CA ARG A 3 -36.42 -30.50 -2.40
C ARG A 3 -34.90 -30.77 -2.36
N ILE A 4 -34.44 -31.88 -2.92
CA ILE A 4 -33.01 -32.24 -3.00
C ILE A 4 -32.31 -31.48 -4.14
N GLN A 5 -33.04 -31.23 -5.22
CA GLN A 5 -32.57 -30.50 -6.39
C GLN A 5 -32.44 -29.00 -6.11
N ASP A 6 -33.36 -28.44 -5.32
CA ASP A 6 -33.31 -27.05 -4.85
C ASP A 6 -32.14 -26.82 -3.88
N ARG A 7 -31.88 -27.77 -2.97
CA ARG A 7 -30.72 -27.69 -2.06
C ARG A 7 -29.39 -27.80 -2.80
N ARG A 8 -29.29 -28.68 -3.79
CA ARG A 8 -28.08 -28.79 -4.64
C ARG A 8 -27.85 -27.52 -5.46
N ARG A 9 -28.91 -26.94 -6.04
CA ARG A 9 -28.83 -25.67 -6.76
C ARG A 9 -28.39 -24.52 -5.84
N PHE A 10 -28.92 -24.47 -4.62
CA PHE A 10 -28.53 -23.47 -3.62
C PHE A 10 -27.05 -23.62 -3.22
N LEU A 11 -26.59 -24.85 -2.95
CA LEU A 11 -25.19 -25.13 -2.61
C LEU A 11 -24.20 -24.81 -3.75
N ILE A 12 -24.59 -25.10 -5.00
CA ILE A 12 -23.78 -24.77 -6.18
C ILE A 12 -23.76 -23.26 -6.40
N ALA A 13 -24.90 -22.58 -6.28
CA ALA A 13 -24.99 -21.13 -6.41
C ALA A 13 -24.19 -20.42 -5.33
N SER A 14 -24.27 -20.87 -4.06
CA SER A 14 -23.48 -20.32 -2.98
C SER A 14 -21.98 -20.52 -3.19
N SER A 15 -21.56 -21.71 -3.66
CA SER A 15 -20.16 -21.98 -3.96
C SER A 15 -19.62 -21.07 -5.06
N LEU A 16 -20.40 -20.81 -6.11
CA LEU A 16 -19.99 -19.96 -7.23
C LEU A 16 -19.88 -18.48 -6.82
N SER A 17 -20.80 -18.00 -5.97
CA SER A 17 -20.73 -16.65 -5.40
C SER A 17 -19.51 -16.46 -4.49
N VAL A 18 -19.15 -17.46 -3.66
CA VAL A 18 -17.94 -17.40 -2.83
C VAL A 18 -16.66 -17.38 -3.68
N SER A 19 -16.62 -18.10 -4.80
CA SER A 19 -15.47 -18.06 -5.72
C SER A 19 -15.26 -16.69 -6.37
N ALA A 20 -16.31 -15.89 -6.59
CA ALA A 20 -16.17 -14.56 -7.19
C ALA A 20 -15.47 -13.56 -6.25
N THR A 21 -15.71 -13.65 -4.94
CA THR A 21 -15.10 -12.75 -3.94
C THR A 21 -13.62 -13.00 -3.73
N THR A 22 -13.10 -14.18 -4.09
CA THR A 22 -11.67 -14.50 -3.91
C THR A 22 -10.78 -13.84 -4.95
N LEU A 23 -11.30 -13.43 -6.11
CA LEU A 23 -10.51 -12.69 -7.10
C LEU A 23 -10.18 -11.27 -6.62
N THR A 24 -11.03 -10.68 -5.78
CA THR A 24 -10.78 -9.36 -5.19
C THR A 24 -10.16 -9.42 -3.80
N GLY A 25 -10.28 -10.54 -3.06
CA GLY A 25 -9.83 -10.66 -1.67
C GLY A 25 -10.84 -10.06 -0.69
N CYS A 26 -10.88 -10.57 0.54
CA CYS A 26 -11.81 -10.12 1.58
C CYS A 26 -11.39 -8.76 2.17
N GLY A 27 -10.09 -8.56 2.41
CA GLY A 27 -9.51 -7.30 2.85
C GLY A 27 -9.71 -6.17 1.85
N SER A 28 -9.64 -6.44 0.54
CA SER A 28 -9.89 -5.41 -0.48
C SER A 28 -11.36 -4.98 -0.58
N ILE A 29 -12.29 -5.84 -0.16
CA ILE A 29 -13.72 -5.49 -0.05
C ILE A 29 -13.98 -4.67 1.22
N LEU A 30 -13.40 -5.08 2.36
CA LEU A 30 -13.62 -4.41 3.64
C LEU A 30 -12.85 -3.10 3.78
N HIS A 31 -11.67 -3.03 3.16
CA HIS A 31 -10.71 -1.94 3.26
C HIS A 31 -10.15 -1.58 1.87
N PRO A 32 -10.99 -1.11 0.93
CA PRO A 32 -10.54 -0.71 -0.40
C PRO A 32 -9.49 0.40 -0.36
N GLU A 33 -9.50 1.24 0.68
CA GLU A 33 -8.51 2.30 0.91
C GLU A 33 -7.08 1.80 1.15
N ARG A 34 -6.90 0.51 1.47
CA ARG A 34 -5.60 -0.11 1.76
C ARG A 34 -4.98 -0.81 0.55
N VAL A 35 -5.68 -0.85 -0.59
CA VAL A 35 -5.19 -1.51 -1.80
C VAL A 35 -3.98 -0.76 -2.35
N GLY A 36 -2.88 -1.48 -2.56
CA GLY A 36 -1.61 -0.92 -3.03
C GLY A 36 -0.68 -0.49 -1.90
N GLN A 37 -0.98 -0.83 -0.65
CA GLN A 37 -0.12 -0.48 0.47
C GLN A 37 1.17 -1.28 0.48
N PRO A 38 2.30 -0.68 0.94
CA PRO A 38 3.51 -1.43 1.18
C PRO A 38 3.20 -2.66 2.03
N ARG A 39 3.74 -3.81 1.62
CA ARG A 39 3.55 -5.11 2.30
C ARG A 39 4.46 -5.21 3.53
N THR A 40 4.44 -4.16 4.33
CA THR A 40 5.35 -3.89 5.42
C THR A 40 4.51 -3.33 6.55
N GLY A 41 4.36 -4.09 7.61
CA GLY A 41 3.56 -3.67 8.76
C GLY A 41 3.04 -4.87 9.55
N PRO A 42 2.39 -4.61 10.68
CA PRO A 42 1.70 -5.65 11.44
C PRO A 42 0.51 -6.17 10.63
N ILE A 43 0.14 -7.43 10.81
CA ILE A 43 -1.02 -8.04 10.14
C ILE A 43 -2.31 -7.58 10.83
N ASP A 44 -3.32 -7.18 10.05
CA ASP A 44 -4.67 -6.95 10.55
C ASP A 44 -5.32 -8.30 10.87
N TRP A 45 -5.46 -8.58 12.16
CA TRP A 45 -5.98 -9.86 12.63
C TRP A 45 -7.39 -10.14 12.12
N LYS A 46 -8.21 -9.11 11.84
CA LYS A 46 -9.59 -9.30 11.36
C LYS A 46 -9.60 -9.85 9.94
N VAL A 47 -8.78 -9.28 9.07
CA VAL A 47 -8.63 -9.73 7.68
C VAL A 47 -8.03 -11.13 7.65
N ALA A 48 -6.95 -11.35 8.41
CA ALA A 48 -6.31 -12.66 8.50
C ALA A 48 -7.24 -13.76 9.06
N ALA A 49 -8.09 -13.43 10.04
CA ALA A 49 -9.08 -14.37 10.56
C ALA A 49 -10.15 -14.71 9.50
N LEU A 50 -10.60 -13.73 8.72
CA LEU A 50 -11.60 -13.93 7.67
C LEU A 50 -11.06 -14.80 6.53
N ASP A 51 -9.82 -14.54 6.09
CA ASP A 51 -9.13 -15.41 5.11
C ASP A 51 -8.88 -16.81 5.68
N GLY A 52 -8.55 -16.90 6.97
CA GLY A 52 -8.41 -18.16 7.70
C GLY A 52 -9.69 -19.00 7.72
N VAL A 53 -10.86 -18.37 7.88
CA VAL A 53 -12.16 -19.06 7.74
C VAL A 53 -12.35 -19.55 6.31
N GLY A 54 -12.01 -18.74 5.31
CA GLY A 54 -12.01 -19.13 3.90
C GLY A 54 -11.14 -20.36 3.64
N LEU A 55 -9.92 -20.37 4.17
CA LEU A 55 -8.98 -21.49 4.11
C LEU A 55 -9.53 -22.76 4.77
N MET A 56 -10.20 -22.63 5.91
CA MET A 56 -10.74 -23.77 6.67
C MET A 56 -11.94 -24.43 5.98
N LEU A 57 -12.83 -23.65 5.35
CA LEU A 57 -14.05 -24.15 4.72
C LEU A 57 -13.87 -24.49 3.24
N PHE A 58 -12.98 -23.77 2.54
CA PHE A 58 -12.75 -23.90 1.11
C PHE A 58 -11.27 -23.61 0.79
N LEU A 59 -10.43 -24.65 0.84
CA LEU A 59 -8.98 -24.52 0.73
C LEU A 59 -8.53 -23.70 -0.49
N VAL A 60 -8.94 -24.09 -1.70
CA VAL A 60 -8.48 -23.41 -2.94
C VAL A 60 -8.95 -21.95 -2.99
N PRO A 61 -10.25 -21.62 -2.82
CA PRO A 61 -10.69 -20.23 -2.73
C PRO A 61 -9.99 -19.44 -1.62
N GLY A 62 -9.84 -20.04 -0.43
CA GLY A 62 -9.21 -19.40 0.73
C GLY A 62 -7.74 -19.03 0.49
N VAL A 63 -6.96 -19.91 -0.14
CA VAL A 63 -5.56 -19.61 -0.49
C VAL A 63 -5.49 -18.45 -1.47
N ILE A 64 -6.39 -18.41 -2.45
CA ILE A 64 -6.44 -17.32 -3.43
C ILE A 64 -6.79 -15.99 -2.73
N ALA A 65 -7.82 -15.96 -1.89
CA ALA A 65 -8.20 -14.76 -1.16
C ALA A 65 -7.06 -14.22 -0.29
N PHE A 66 -6.42 -15.10 0.49
CA PHE A 66 -5.25 -14.75 1.30
C PHE A 66 -4.09 -14.19 0.46
N ALA A 67 -3.80 -14.82 -0.68
CA ALA A 67 -2.75 -14.35 -1.59
C ALA A 67 -3.08 -12.98 -2.19
N VAL A 68 -4.34 -12.74 -2.55
CA VAL A 68 -4.80 -11.45 -3.08
C VAL A 68 -4.70 -10.37 -2.02
N ASP A 69 -5.14 -10.61 -0.79
CA ASP A 69 -5.07 -9.62 0.28
C ASP A 69 -3.63 -9.37 0.75
N PHE A 70 -2.75 -10.37 0.69
CA PHE A 70 -1.32 -10.18 0.87
C PHE A 70 -0.69 -9.36 -0.25
N TYR A 71 -1.04 -9.66 -1.52
CA TYR A 71 -0.47 -8.98 -2.68
C TYR A 71 -0.95 -7.53 -2.79
N ASN A 72 -2.24 -7.28 -2.54
CA ASN A 72 -2.81 -5.93 -2.49
C ASN A 72 -2.36 -5.17 -1.24
N GLY A 73 -1.80 -5.88 -0.25
CA GLY A 73 -1.35 -5.33 1.01
C GLY A 73 -2.47 -5.15 2.02
N THR A 74 -3.74 -5.38 1.68
CA THR A 74 -4.94 -5.16 2.51
C THR A 74 -4.97 -6.00 3.80
N ILE A 75 -4.21 -7.10 3.85
CA ILE A 75 -4.02 -7.90 5.07
C ILE A 75 -3.17 -7.20 6.14
N PHE A 76 -2.39 -6.17 5.77
CA PHE A 76 -1.58 -5.41 6.71
C PHE A 76 -2.37 -4.26 7.34
N LEU A 77 -2.01 -3.89 8.57
CA LEU A 77 -2.46 -2.65 9.16
C LEU A 77 -1.78 -1.49 8.44
N PRO A 78 -2.54 -0.45 8.06
CA PRO A 78 -1.97 0.74 7.46
C PRO A 78 -1.00 1.39 8.44
N ALA A 79 0.15 1.85 7.94
CA ALA A 79 0.95 2.81 8.67
C ALA A 79 0.04 4.01 9.02
N ARG A 80 0.26 4.64 10.19
CA ARG A 80 -0.39 5.93 10.53
C ARG A 80 -0.26 6.79 9.27
N ASN A 81 -1.38 7.23 8.67
CA ASN A 81 -1.48 8.06 7.47
C ASN A 81 -1.55 7.37 6.08
N TYR A 82 -1.61 6.03 6.00
CA TYR A 82 -1.82 5.37 4.70
C TYR A 82 -3.25 5.64 4.19
N GLY A 83 -3.39 6.17 2.97
CA GLY A 83 -4.68 6.49 2.34
C GLY A 83 -5.29 7.84 2.72
N GLU A 84 -4.77 8.54 3.74
CA GLU A 84 -5.21 9.90 4.06
C GLU A 84 -4.53 10.93 3.15
N LEU A 85 -5.32 11.57 2.28
CA LEU A 85 -4.87 12.66 1.40
C LEU A 85 -4.42 13.92 2.17
N ASN A 86 -4.74 14.02 3.46
CA ASN A 86 -4.44 15.15 4.34
C ASN A 86 -3.76 14.74 5.65
N ALA A 87 -3.25 13.51 5.73
CA ALA A 87 -2.59 13.06 6.94
C ALA A 87 -1.38 13.94 7.25
N ASP A 88 -1.39 14.48 8.46
CA ASP A 88 -0.27 15.10 9.13
C ASP A 88 0.83 14.03 9.34
N ARG A 89 1.64 13.84 8.30
CA ARG A 89 2.80 12.97 8.32
C ARG A 89 3.83 13.57 9.26
N ASN A 90 3.82 13.12 10.50
CA ASN A 90 4.88 13.36 11.47
C ASN A 90 6.01 12.33 11.33
N ASP A 91 6.28 11.87 10.09
CA ASP A 91 7.48 11.07 9.82
C ASP A 91 8.67 11.98 10.12
N GLU A 92 9.49 11.60 11.10
CA GLU A 92 10.64 12.37 11.57
C GLU A 92 11.61 12.58 10.40
N LEU A 93 11.64 13.80 9.86
CA LEU A 93 12.49 14.16 8.73
C LEU A 93 13.91 14.37 9.26
N LEU A 94 14.87 13.58 8.78
CA LEU A 94 16.28 13.80 9.06
C LEU A 94 16.77 15.00 8.24
N ALA A 95 17.00 16.13 8.92
CA ALA A 95 17.59 17.31 8.31
C ALA A 95 19.12 17.16 8.27
N ILE A 96 19.68 17.02 7.07
CA ILE A 96 21.13 17.06 6.86
C ILE A 96 21.46 18.47 6.36
N ASP A 97 22.22 19.23 7.16
CA ASP A 97 22.67 20.55 6.77
C ASP A 97 23.85 20.41 5.80
N VAL A 98 23.65 20.84 4.55
CA VAL A 98 24.69 20.86 3.52
C VAL A 98 25.11 22.30 3.31
N SER A 99 26.40 22.57 3.55
CA SER A 99 26.98 23.90 3.37
C SER A 99 26.68 24.46 1.97
N LYS A 100 26.10 25.67 1.92
CA LYS A 100 25.64 26.30 0.67
C LYS A 100 26.75 26.52 -0.37
N ASN A 101 28.01 26.52 0.06
CA ASN A 101 29.16 26.73 -0.83
C ASN A 101 29.53 25.48 -1.66
N GLU A 102 28.93 24.32 -1.41
CA GLU A 102 29.28 23.04 -2.06
C GLU A 102 28.06 22.28 -2.63
N LEU A 103 26.94 22.98 -2.83
CA LEU A 103 25.71 22.45 -3.46
C LEU A 103 25.90 22.25 -4.97
N SER A 104 26.76 21.31 -5.34
CA SER A 104 26.80 20.73 -6.69
C SER A 104 25.83 19.57 -6.78
N GLN A 105 25.29 19.31 -7.98
CA GLN A 105 24.46 18.13 -8.24
C GLN A 105 25.17 16.84 -7.82
N GLU A 106 26.49 16.76 -8.06
CA GLU A 106 27.33 15.62 -7.67
C GLU A 106 27.37 15.44 -6.15
N THR A 107 27.46 16.52 -5.37
CA THR A 107 27.41 16.48 -3.91
C THR A 107 26.06 15.95 -3.42
N VAL A 108 24.97 16.40 -4.04
CA VAL A 108 23.61 15.95 -3.69
C VAL A 108 23.44 14.47 -4.03
N GLU A 109 23.91 14.02 -5.19
CA GLU A 109 23.89 12.60 -5.58
C GLU A 109 24.69 11.72 -4.62
N ASN A 110 25.88 12.17 -4.20
CA ASN A 110 26.73 11.44 -3.26
C ASN A 110 26.08 11.32 -1.87
N VAL A 111 25.61 12.43 -1.29
CA VAL A 111 24.98 12.44 0.03
C VAL A 111 23.72 11.57 0.04
N LEU A 112 22.90 11.67 -1.02
CA LEU A 112 21.72 10.83 -1.16
C LEU A 112 22.11 9.36 -1.28
N SER A 113 23.08 9.02 -2.13
CA SER A 113 23.46 7.63 -2.36
C SER A 113 24.04 6.96 -1.11
N GLU A 114 24.77 7.71 -0.29
CA GLU A 114 25.32 7.24 0.98
C GLU A 114 24.20 6.93 1.99
N HIS A 115 23.21 7.82 2.12
CA HIS A 115 22.15 7.67 3.13
C HIS A 115 21.01 6.74 2.69
N THR A 116 20.82 6.52 1.38
CA THR A 116 19.76 5.64 0.86
C THR A 116 20.25 4.24 0.50
N GLU A 117 21.55 3.94 0.64
CA GLU A 117 22.19 2.71 0.16
C GLU A 117 21.87 2.36 -1.31
N GLN A 118 21.57 3.39 -2.11
CA GLN A 118 21.09 3.26 -3.49
C GLN A 118 21.80 4.28 -4.36
N LYS A 119 22.29 3.86 -5.53
CA LYS A 119 22.93 4.79 -6.46
C LYS A 119 21.89 5.73 -7.08
N ILE A 120 21.91 7.00 -6.68
CA ILE A 120 20.99 8.03 -7.17
C ILE A 120 21.71 8.87 -8.23
N ALA A 121 21.09 8.99 -9.41
CA ALA A 121 21.58 9.83 -10.51
C ALA A 121 20.49 10.83 -10.92
N LEU A 122 20.72 12.12 -10.69
CA LEU A 122 19.79 13.21 -10.96
C LEU A 122 19.92 13.64 -12.43
N GLY A 123 19.42 12.82 -13.36
CA GLY A 123 19.39 13.20 -14.78
C GLY A 123 18.47 14.41 -15.04
N PRO A 124 18.80 15.30 -16.00
CA PRO A 124 17.91 16.39 -16.39
C PRO A 124 16.54 15.85 -16.83
N GLY A 125 15.47 16.46 -16.32
CA GLY A 125 14.08 16.03 -16.58
C GLY A 125 13.61 14.82 -15.76
N LYS A 126 14.46 14.23 -14.91
CA LYS A 126 14.09 13.11 -14.01
C LYS A 126 13.79 13.53 -12.57
N TYR A 127 13.97 14.81 -12.25
CA TYR A 127 13.72 15.36 -10.92
C TYR A 127 13.02 16.72 -11.02
N GLN A 128 12.37 17.13 -9.93
CA GLN A 128 11.85 18.48 -9.75
C GLN A 128 12.38 19.06 -8.44
N PHE A 129 12.67 20.37 -8.44
CA PHE A 129 13.02 21.10 -7.24
C PHE A 129 11.97 22.16 -6.95
N LYS A 130 11.56 22.28 -5.69
CA LYS A 130 10.81 23.43 -5.20
C LYS A 130 11.42 23.95 -3.90
N PRO A 131 11.48 25.27 -3.72
CA PRO A 131 11.92 25.86 -2.47
C PRO A 131 10.96 25.43 -1.36
N LEU A 132 11.54 24.96 -0.26
CA LEU A 132 10.79 24.59 0.93
C LEU A 132 11.01 25.69 1.99
N PRO A 133 9.96 26.42 2.43
CA PRO A 133 10.13 27.53 3.37
C PRO A 133 10.45 27.07 4.79
N ALA A 134 9.90 25.93 5.20
CA ALA A 134 10.05 25.35 6.52
C ALA A 134 9.86 23.82 6.42
N ILE A 135 10.59 23.05 7.24
CA ILE A 135 10.63 21.58 7.15
C ILE A 135 9.25 20.94 7.42
N GLU A 136 8.45 21.59 8.26
CA GLU A 136 7.08 21.20 8.62
C GLU A 136 6.14 21.25 7.40
N GLN A 137 6.46 22.07 6.40
CA GLN A 137 5.68 22.19 5.17
C GLN A 137 6.03 21.12 4.13
N PHE A 138 7.03 20.28 4.39
CA PHE A 138 7.55 19.30 3.45
C PHE A 138 6.45 18.40 2.89
N TRP A 139 5.65 17.80 3.78
CA TRP A 139 4.62 16.84 3.37
C TRP A 139 3.50 17.48 2.55
N GLY A 140 3.09 18.70 2.91
CA GLY A 140 2.12 19.46 2.13
C GLY A 140 2.62 19.79 0.72
N LEU A 141 3.89 20.17 0.59
CA LEU A 141 4.50 20.45 -0.71
C LEU A 141 4.70 19.16 -1.55
N ALA A 142 5.18 18.09 -0.93
CA ALA A 142 5.41 16.80 -1.57
C ALA A 142 4.12 16.19 -2.14
N SER A 143 3.00 16.29 -1.41
CA SER A 143 1.69 15.83 -1.89
C SER A 143 1.25 16.59 -3.13
N ARG A 144 1.42 17.91 -3.16
CA ARG A 144 1.08 18.75 -4.34
C ARG A 144 1.95 18.42 -5.55
N MET A 145 3.24 18.18 -5.34
CA MET A 145 4.15 17.79 -6.43
C MET A 145 3.79 16.42 -7.00
N ARG A 146 3.35 15.47 -6.17
CA ARG A 146 2.90 14.15 -6.63
C ARG A 146 1.64 14.23 -7.47
N THR A 147 0.66 15.04 -7.07
CA THR A 147 -0.57 15.25 -7.86
C THR A 147 -0.34 15.96 -9.18
N SER A 148 0.72 16.77 -9.32
CA SER A 148 1.08 17.39 -10.60
C SER A 148 1.80 16.47 -11.59
N LEU A 149 2.15 15.25 -11.17
CA LEU A 149 2.83 14.24 -11.98
C LEU A 149 1.89 13.16 -12.53
N SER A 150 0.63 13.11 -12.07
CA SER A 150 -0.43 12.22 -12.58
C SER A 150 -1.27 12.91 -13.64
#